data_AF-A0A839U388-F1
#
_entry.id   AF-A0A839U388-F1
#
_cell.length_a   1.000
_cell.length_b   1.000
_cell.length_c   1.000
_cell.angle_alpha   90.00
_cell.angle_beta   90.00
_cell.angle_gamma   90.00
#
_symmetry.space_group_name_H-M   'P 1'
#
loop_
_entity.id
_entity.type
_entity.pdbx_description
1 polymer ?
#
loop_
_entity_poly.entity_id
_entity_poly.type
_entity_poly.pdbx_seq_one_letter_code
_entity_poly.pdbx_strand_id
1 'polypeptide(L)' 'MSILISLLITVLVIFLVLYLVQMLPLDARAKQIVRVIVVVIGIISLLRYLAVF' A
#
# COMPACT_ATOMS: atom_id res chain seq x y z
N MET A 1 -19.25 -14.95 15.15
CA MET A 1 -19.75 -13.58 14.93
C MET A 1 -18.62 -12.58 15.08
N SER A 2 -17.90 -12.27 13.99
CA SER A 2 -17.23 -10.96 13.76
C SER A 2 -16.23 -11.00 12.58
N ILE A 3 -15.84 -12.18 12.06
CA ILE A 3 -14.88 -12.24 10.93
C ILE A 3 -15.37 -11.41 9.73
N LEU A 4 -16.66 -11.49 9.43
CA LEU A 4 -17.27 -10.73 8.34
C LEU A 4 -17.30 -9.21 8.61
N ILE A 5 -17.55 -8.81 9.86
CA ILE A 5 -17.59 -7.40 10.29
C ILE A 5 -16.19 -6.82 10.31
N SER A 6 -15.21 -7.56 10.85
CA SER A 6 -13.80 -7.21 10.83
C SER A 6 -13.31 -7.03 9.39
N LEU A 7 -13.63 -7.97 8.50
CA LEU A 7 -13.25 -7.89 7.10
C LEU A 7 -13.89 -6.67 6.41
N LEU A 8 -15.17 -6.39 6.70
CA LEU A 8 -15.86 -5.22 6.16
C LEU A 8 -15.22 -3.90 6.63
N ILE A 9 -14.89 -3.80 7.91
CA ILE A 9 -14.21 -2.62 8.48
C ILE A 9 -12.81 -2.46 7.89
N THR A 10 -12.03 -3.54 7.77
CA THR A 10 -10.70 -3.50 7.16
C THR A 10 -10.76 -3.04 5.71
N VAL A 11 -11.69 -3.57 4.91
CA VAL A 11 -11.89 -3.15 3.52
C VAL A 11 -12.28 -1.67 3.46
N LEU A 12 -13.21 -1.23 4.32
CA LEU A 12 -13.67 0.16 4.36
C LEU A 12 -12.56 1.14 4.72
N VAL A 13 -11.75 0.82 5.73
CA VAL A 13 -10.61 1.66 6.16
C VAL A 13 -9.55 1.77 5.05
N ILE A 14 -9.24 0.65 4.37
CA ILE A 14 -8.29 0.66 3.25
C ILE A 14 -8.78 1.56 2.11
N PHE A 15 -10.04 1.42 1.71
CA PHE A 15 -10.62 2.27 0.67
C PHE A 15 -10.64 3.74 1.08
N LEU A 16 -10.94 4.05 2.35
CA LEU A 16 -10.96 5.42 2.84
C LEU A 16 -9.56 6.05 2.81
N VAL A 17 -8.52 5.34 3.26
CA VAL A 17 -7.14 5.82 3.22
C VAL A 17 -6.68 6.03 1.79
N LEU A 18 -6.95 5.07 0.90
CA LEU A 18 -6.60 5.19 -0.52
C LEU A 18 -7.35 6.35 -1.20
N TYR A 19 -8.62 6.56 -0.86
CA TYR A 19 -9.42 7.68 -1.36
C TYR A 19 -8.87 9.02 -0.88
N LEU A 20 -8.51 9.14 0.40
CA LEU A 20 -7.87 10.34 0.94
C LEU A 20 -6.50 10.61 0.29
N VAL A 21 -5.71 9.57 0.06
CA VAL A 21 -4.39 9.68 -0.59
C VAL A 21 -4.52 10.04 -2.08
N GLN A 22 -5.55 9.54 -2.76
CA GLN A 22 -5.82 9.87 -4.17
C GLN A 22 -6.41 11.27 -4.34
N MET A 23 -7.21 11.71 -3.38
CA MET A 23 -7.77 13.07 -3.34
C MET A 23 -6.76 14.10 -2.83
N LEU A 24 -5.70 13.66 -2.13
CA LEU A 24 -4.54 14.50 -1.88
C LEU A 24 -3.89 14.81 -3.24
N PRO A 25 -3.78 16.10 -3.62
CA PRO A 25 -3.03 16.51 -4.79
C PRO A 25 -1.54 16.30 -4.50
N LEU A 26 -1.11 15.04 -4.51
CA LEU A 26 0.28 14.66 -4.36
C LEU A 26 1.00 15.16 -5.61
N ASP A 27 1.84 16.16 -5.39
CA ASP A 27 2.71 16.75 -6.39
C ASP A 27 3.38 15.65 -7.23
N ALA A 28 3.66 15.93 -8.50
CA ALA A 28 4.32 15.00 -9.40
C ALA A 28 5.58 14.36 -8.77
N ARG A 29 6.27 15.09 -7.88
CA ARG A 29 7.39 14.61 -7.06
C ARG A 29 6.97 13.59 -6.01
N ALA A 30 5.90 13.82 -5.25
CA ALA A 30 5.39 12.86 -4.27
C ALA A 30 4.95 11.54 -4.92
N LYS A 31 4.31 11.62 -6.09
CA LYS A 31 3.95 10.43 -6.89
C LYS A 31 5.19 9.63 -7.32
N GLN A 32 6.27 10.33 -7.67
CA GLN A 32 7.55 9.75 -8.03
C GLN A 32 8.22 9.08 -6.83
N ILE A 33 8.19 9.72 -5.65
CA ILE A 33 8.71 9.16 -4.39
C ILE A 33 7.97 7.87 -4.02
N VAL A 34 6.63 7.87 -4.08
CA VAL A 34 5.82 6.68 -3.82
C VAL A 34 6.16 5.55 -4.80
N ARG A 35 6.34 5.88 -6.09
CA ARG A 35 6.72 4.88 -7.11
C ARG A 35 8.08 4.26 -6.82
N VAL A 36 9.06 5.07 -6.40
CA VAL A 36 10.39 4.59 -5.99
C VAL A 36 10.27 3.68 -4.77
N ILE A 37 9.50 4.05 -3.75
CA ILE A 37 9.28 3.23 -2.55
C ILE A 37 8.68 1.87 -2.91
N VAL A 38 7.66 1.84 -3.78
CA VAL A 38 7.02 0.59 -4.23
C VAL A 38 8.01 -0.31 -4.99
N VAL A 39 8.84 0.26 -5.86
CA VAL A 39 9.87 -0.49 -6.60
C VAL A 39 10.91 -1.10 -5.65
N VAL A 40 11.39 -0.32 -4.68
CA VAL A 40 12.37 -0.79 -3.68
C VAL A 40 11.78 -1.92 -2.83
N ILE A 41 10.55 -1.78 -2.33
CA ILE A 41 9.87 -2.83 -1.57
C ILE A 41 9.67 -4.08 -2.44
N GLY A 42 9.33 -3.92 -3.73
CA GLY A 42 9.22 -5.02 -4.67
C GLY A 42 10.53 -5.80 -4.82
N ILE A 43 11.65 -5.09 -4.99
CA ILE A 43 12.98 -5.71 -5.06
C ILE A 43 13.31 -6.44 -3.75
N ILE A 44 13.08 -5.80 -2.59
CA ILE A 44 13.32 -6.43 -1.27
C ILE A 44 12.48 -7.70 -1.11
N SER A 45 11.21 -7.68 -1.52
CA SER A 45 10.32 -8.84 -1.49
C SER A 45 10.82 -9.98 -2.37
N LEU A 46 11.28 -9.66 -3.59
CA LEU A 46 11.86 -10.65 -4.52
C LEU A 46 13.16 -11.24 -3.97
N LEU A 47 14.02 -10.42 -3.36
CA LEU A 47 15.25 -10.88 -2.70
C LEU A 47 14.96 -11.83 -1.53
N ARG A 48 13.89 -11.57 -0.76
CA ARG A 48 13.41 -12.51 0.28
C ARG A 48 12.90 -13.82 -0.32
N TYR A 49 12.25 -13.78 -1.48
CA TYR A 49 11.77 -14.98 -2.16
C TYR A 49 12.90 -15.85 -2.72
N LEU A 50 14.04 -15.23 -3.05
CA LEU A 50 15.26 -15.90 -3.52
C LEU A 50 16.09 -16.51 -2.37
N ALA A 51 15.51 -16.67 -1.18
CA ALA A 51 16.11 -17.34 -0.03
C ALA A 51 17.41 -16.69 0.49
N VAL A 52 17.59 -15.38 0.28
CA VAL A 52 18.76 -14.63 0.81
C VAL A 52 18.58 -14.25 2.29
N PHE A 53 17.55 -14.75 2.98
CA PHE A 53 17.30 -14.53 4.40
C PHE A 53 16.80 -15.80 5.10
#